data_AF-A0A085N1T5-F1
#
_entry.id   AF-A0A085N1T5-F1
#
_cell.length_a   1.000
_cell.length_b   1.000
_cell.length_c   1.000
_cell.angle_alpha   90.00
_cell.angle_beta   90.00
_cell.angle_gamma   90.00
#
_symmetry.space_group_name_H-M   'P 1'
#
loop_
_entity.id
_entity.type
_entity.pdbx_description
1 polymer ?
#
loop_
_entity_poly.entity_id
_entity_poly.type
_entity_poly.pdbx_seq_one_letter_code
_entity_poly.pdbx_strand_id
1 'polypeptide(L)'
;MADRRDVSGRRTSLHEKRERKVLSLYEKLKKILDLSNSGMSCVEVGRRVGKNESSIRSIKQKQAEIRQSLCAAPTMAKTVSVVRDKVLVEAEEALSLWIEDMSQKRVIQLLRNIETS
;
A
#
# COMPACT_ATOMS: atom_id res chain seq x y z
N MET A 1 39.92 16.79 51.33
CA MET A 1 39.27 17.85 50.53
C MET A 1 38.19 17.21 49.68
N ALA A 2 36.96 17.69 49.78
CA ALA A 2 35.87 17.28 48.91
C ALA A 2 35.94 18.08 47.59
N ASP A 3 35.70 17.44 46.45
CA ASP A 3 34.90 18.07 45.39
C ASP A 3 33.99 17.00 44.77
N ARG A 4 32.68 17.23 44.93
CA ARG A 4 31.59 16.49 44.32
C ARG A 4 31.22 17.25 43.06
N ARG A 5 31.39 16.65 41.87
CA ARG A 5 30.54 16.99 40.71
C ARG A 5 30.13 15.73 39.96
N ASP A 6 29.03 15.18 40.46
CA ASP A 6 28.04 14.51 39.64
C ASP A 6 27.53 15.51 38.59
N VAL A 7 27.70 15.18 37.30
CA VAL A 7 26.85 15.68 36.23
C VAL A 7 26.42 14.47 35.42
N SER A 8 25.40 13.80 35.94
CA SER A 8 24.32 13.14 35.21
C SER A 8 24.04 13.83 33.87
N GLY A 9 24.80 13.45 32.85
CA GLY A 9 24.47 13.62 31.45
C GLY A 9 23.67 12.41 30.97
N ARG A 10 22.52 12.13 31.61
CA ARG A 10 21.55 11.16 31.13
C ARG A 10 21.12 11.63 29.74
N ARG A 11 21.78 11.13 28.69
CA ARG A 11 21.29 11.22 27.32
C ARG A 11 20.04 10.34 27.27
N THR A 12 18.93 10.85 27.77
CA THR A 12 17.61 10.39 27.38
C THR A 12 17.51 10.71 25.90
N SER A 13 17.87 9.74 25.05
CA SER A 13 17.45 9.79 23.68
C SER A 13 15.93 9.74 23.72
N LEU A 14 15.32 10.93 23.64
CA LEU A 14 13.91 11.16 23.31
C LEU A 14 13.67 10.72 21.86
N HIS A 15 14.12 9.52 21.51
CA HIS A 15 13.63 8.82 20.35
C HIS A 15 12.36 8.13 20.81
N GLU A 16 11.29 8.93 20.95
CA GLU A 16 9.96 8.39 20.74
C GLU A 16 10.06 7.49 19.51
N LYS A 17 9.76 6.19 19.68
CA LYS A 17 9.77 5.24 18.58
C LYS A 17 8.84 5.82 17.53
N ARG A 18 9.42 6.39 16.47
CA ARG A 18 8.66 7.03 15.41
C ARG A 18 7.60 6.04 14.95
N GLU A 19 6.33 6.39 15.15
CA GLU A 19 5.24 5.53 14.78
C GLU A 19 5.40 5.13 13.31
N ARG A 20 5.28 3.83 13.05
CA ARG A 20 5.44 3.30 11.71
C ARG A 20 4.20 3.65 10.90
N LYS A 21 4.13 4.88 10.40
CA LYS A 21 3.08 5.27 9.46
C LYS A 21 3.22 4.48 8.17
N VAL A 22 2.35 3.51 7.94
CA VAL A 22 2.34 2.74 6.71
C VAL A 22 1.76 3.63 5.60
N LEU A 23 2.47 3.73 4.47
CA LEU A 23 2.01 4.48 3.30
C LEU A 23 1.09 3.61 2.45
N SER A 24 0.02 4.19 1.92
CA SER A 24 -0.83 3.49 0.93
C SER A 24 -0.08 3.28 -0.39
N LEU A 25 -0.56 2.38 -1.23
CA LEU A 25 0.02 2.13 -2.56
C LEU A 25 0.02 3.42 -3.40
N TYR A 26 -1.06 4.20 -3.32
CA TYR A 26 -1.14 5.50 -3.97
C TYR A 26 -0.10 6.50 -3.46
N GLU A 27 0.10 6.57 -2.14
CA GLU A 27 1.14 7.43 -1.56
C GLU A 27 2.55 6.99 -1.95
N LYS A 28 2.81 5.67 -2.01
CA LYS A 28 4.10 5.15 -2.48
C LYS A 28 4.36 5.54 -3.94
N LEU A 29 3.35 5.50 -4.81
CA LEU A 29 3.49 5.97 -6.18
C LEU A 29 3.81 7.47 -6.23
N LYS A 30 2.93 8.31 -5.67
CA LYS A 30 3.07 9.77 -5.77
C LYS A 30 4.27 10.35 -5.02
N LYS A 31 4.52 9.86 -3.80
CA LYS A 31 5.52 10.47 -2.91
C LYS A 31 6.90 9.85 -3.08
N ILE A 32 7.02 8.66 -3.67
CA ILE A 32 8.32 7.98 -3.78
C ILE A 32 8.66 7.74 -5.25
N LEU A 33 7.80 7.05 -5.99
CA LEU A 33 8.11 6.65 -7.36
C LEU A 33 8.17 7.85 -8.31
N ASP A 34 7.23 8.80 -8.21
CA ASP A 34 7.24 10.01 -9.05
C ASP A 34 8.48 10.89 -8.76
N LEU A 35 8.88 10.99 -7.49
CA LEU A 35 10.09 11.73 -7.11
C LEU A 35 11.38 11.04 -7.56
N SER A 36 11.41 9.71 -7.56
CA SER A 36 12.56 8.98 -8.06
C SER A 36 12.64 9.06 -9.59
N ASN A 37 11.50 9.12 -10.30
CA ASN A 37 11.44 9.36 -11.74
C ASN A 37 11.87 10.79 -12.11
N SER A 38 11.66 11.77 -11.23
CA SER A 38 12.14 13.14 -11.43
C SER A 38 13.65 13.32 -11.21
N GLY A 39 14.42 12.21 -11.08
CA GLY A 39 15.88 12.22 -10.95
C GLY A 39 16.40 12.33 -9.51
N MET A 40 15.54 12.29 -8.48
CA MET A 40 16.01 12.37 -7.09
C MET A 40 16.62 11.04 -6.60
N SER A 41 17.69 11.15 -5.81
CA SER A 41 18.31 9.99 -5.17
C SER A 41 17.41 9.38 -4.09
N CYS A 42 17.57 8.08 -3.81
CA CYS A 42 16.79 7.39 -2.77
C CYS A 42 16.97 8.03 -1.38
N VAL A 43 18.14 8.61 -1.10
CA VAL A 43 18.43 9.32 0.15
C VAL A 43 17.61 10.62 0.24
N GLU A 44 17.60 11.40 -0.85
CA GLU A 44 16.84 12.66 -0.96
C GLU A 44 15.34 12.41 -0.76
N VAL A 45 14.81 11.40 -1.45
CA VAL A 45 13.40 10.99 -1.37
C VAL A 45 13.08 10.51 0.04
N GLY A 46 13.96 9.73 0.67
CA GLY A 46 13.82 9.29 2.06
C GLY A 46 13.73 10.46 3.04
N ARG A 47 14.60 11.47 2.90
CA ARG A 47 14.56 12.69 3.73
C ARG A 47 13.25 13.45 3.55
N ARG A 48 12.81 13.67 2.31
CA ARG A 48 11.57 14.41 2.02
C ARG A 48 10.30 13.72 2.52
N VAL A 49 10.24 12.40 2.40
CA VAL A 49 9.08 11.59 2.84
C VAL A 49 9.18 11.22 4.33
N GLY A 50 10.35 11.40 4.94
CA GLY A 50 10.62 10.98 6.32
C GLY A 50 10.70 9.46 6.49
N LYS A 51 11.23 8.76 5.49
CA LYS A 51 11.43 7.30 5.47
C LYS A 51 12.91 6.96 5.38
N ASN A 52 13.28 5.78 5.87
CA ASN A 52 14.63 5.26 5.72
C ASN A 52 14.91 4.96 4.23
N GLU A 53 16.15 5.20 3.82
CA GLU A 53 16.61 4.97 2.46
C GLU A 53 16.39 3.51 2.01
N SER A 54 16.61 2.55 2.92
CA SER A 54 16.38 1.13 2.63
C SER A 54 14.92 0.83 2.27
N SER A 55 13.93 1.43 2.96
CA SER A 55 12.52 1.26 2.56
C SER A 55 12.22 1.93 1.23
N ILE A 56 12.82 3.09 0.93
CA ILE A 56 12.65 3.75 -0.37
C ILE A 56 13.16 2.84 -1.49
N ARG A 57 14.33 2.24 -1.29
CA ARG A 57 14.92 1.29 -2.24
C ARG A 57 14.05 0.06 -2.45
N SER A 58 13.53 -0.55 -1.37
CA SER A 58 12.60 -1.69 -1.48
C SER A 58 11.30 -1.32 -2.21
N ILE A 59 10.76 -0.12 -1.97
CA ILE A 59 9.56 0.36 -2.68
C ILE A 59 9.85 0.60 -4.16
N LYS A 60 11.01 1.15 -4.49
CA LYS A 60 11.46 1.33 -5.87
C LYS A 60 11.61 0.00 -6.61
N GLN A 61 12.15 -1.03 -5.95
CA GLN A 61 12.25 -2.37 -6.54
C GLN A 61 10.87 -2.96 -6.88
N LYS A 62 9.87 -2.72 -6.02
CA LYS A 62 8.48 -3.18 -6.23
C LYS A 62 7.64 -2.22 -7.08
N GLN A 63 8.26 -1.30 -7.83
CA GLN A 63 7.55 -0.28 -8.61
C GLN A 63 6.55 -0.87 -9.62
N ALA A 64 6.92 -1.94 -10.31
CA ALA A 64 6.06 -2.58 -11.30
C ALA A 64 4.80 -3.18 -10.65
N GLU A 65 4.98 -3.93 -9.56
CA GLU A 65 3.88 -4.53 -8.77
C GLU A 65 2.92 -3.47 -8.22
N ILE A 66 3.46 -2.37 -7.68
CA ILE A 66 2.65 -1.27 -7.16
C ILE A 66 1.81 -0.62 -8.28
N ARG A 67 2.40 -0.43 -9.46
CA ARG A 67 1.69 0.11 -10.64
C ARG A 67 0.61 -0.83 -11.15
N GLN A 68 0.90 -2.12 -11.23
CA GLN A 68 -0.06 -3.14 -11.65
C GLN A 68 -1.25 -3.20 -10.68
N SER A 69 -0.97 -3.20 -9.37
CA SER A 69 -2.00 -3.23 -8.33
C SER A 69 -2.91 -1.99 -8.38
N LEU A 70 -2.33 -0.82 -8.67
CA LEU A 70 -3.09 0.42 -8.88
C LEU A 70 -3.98 0.36 -10.12
N CYS A 71 -3.48 -0.20 -11.23
CA CYS A 71 -4.26 -0.38 -12.46
C CYS A 71 -5.45 -1.34 -12.25
N ALA A 72 -5.21 -2.46 -11.56
CA ALA A 72 -6.22 -3.46 -11.29
C ALA A 72 -7.34 -2.98 -10.33
N ALA A 73 -7.01 -2.13 -9.35
CA ALA A 73 -8.00 -1.61 -8.39
C ALA A 73 -7.70 -0.16 -7.96
N PRO A 74 -7.99 0.84 -8.81
CA PRO A 74 -7.66 2.24 -8.54
C PRO A 74 -8.34 2.80 -7.27
N THR A 75 -9.59 2.42 -7.03
CA THR A 75 -10.38 2.87 -5.88
C THR A 75 -9.80 2.36 -4.56
N MET A 76 -9.33 1.12 -4.54
CA MET A 76 -8.77 0.47 -3.34
C MET A 76 -7.36 0.94 -3.01
N ALA A 77 -6.58 1.37 -4.00
CA ALA A 77 -5.18 1.74 -3.82
C ALA A 77 -4.93 2.97 -2.92
N LYS A 78 -5.97 3.79 -2.67
CA LYS A 78 -5.93 4.89 -1.69
C LYS A 78 -5.90 4.37 -0.25
N THR A 79 -6.53 3.23 0.00
CA THR A 79 -6.71 2.64 1.34
C THR A 79 -5.72 1.51 1.59
N VAL A 80 -5.42 0.71 0.57
CA VAL A 80 -4.56 -0.46 0.68
C VAL A 80 -3.08 -0.04 0.69
N SER A 81 -2.29 -0.65 1.57
CA SER A 81 -0.85 -0.39 1.71
C SER A 81 0.05 -1.51 1.18
N VAL A 82 -0.51 -2.68 0.91
CA VAL A 82 0.20 -3.90 0.49
C VAL A 82 -0.28 -4.32 -0.90
N VAL A 83 0.65 -4.77 -1.74
CA VAL A 83 0.29 -5.35 -3.06
C VAL A 83 -0.45 -6.67 -2.81
N ARG A 84 -1.60 -6.85 -3.45
CA ARG A 84 -2.41 -8.07 -3.35
C ARG A 84 -1.65 -9.27 -3.93
N ASP A 85 -1.80 -10.42 -3.28
CA ASP A 85 -1.25 -11.68 -3.79
C ASP A 85 -1.94 -12.06 -5.11
N LYS A 86 -1.14 -12.50 -6.09
CA LYS A 86 -1.64 -12.88 -7.41
C LYS A 86 -2.66 -14.03 -7.33
N VAL A 87 -2.41 -15.03 -6.48
CA VAL A 87 -3.32 -16.17 -6.31
C VAL A 87 -4.65 -15.72 -5.73
N LEU A 88 -4.62 -14.76 -4.80
CA LEU A 88 -5.83 -14.20 -4.22
C LEU A 88 -6.62 -13.40 -5.26
N VAL A 89 -5.93 -12.63 -6.11
CA VAL A 89 -6.58 -11.88 -7.20
C VAL A 89 -7.27 -12.83 -8.19
N GLU A 90 -6.60 -13.90 -8.61
CA GLU A 90 -7.19 -14.91 -9.51
C GLU A 90 -8.43 -15.57 -8.88
N ALA A 91 -8.41 -15.83 -7.57
CA ALA A 91 -9.56 -16.36 -6.85
C ALA A 91 -10.72 -15.34 -6.74
N GLU A 92 -10.42 -14.06 -6.48
CA GLU A 92 -11.40 -12.96 -6.46
C GLU A 92 -12.09 -12.81 -7.83
N GLU A 93 -11.33 -12.89 -8.92
CA GLU A 93 -11.84 -12.82 -10.29
C GLU A 93 -12.75 -14.01 -10.62
N ALA A 94 -12.32 -15.24 -10.32
CA ALA A 94 -13.13 -16.43 -10.52
C ALA A 94 -14.45 -16.39 -9.73
N LEU A 95 -14.39 -15.90 -8.49
CA LEU A 95 -15.59 -15.74 -7.65
C LEU A 95 -16.53 -14.67 -8.21
N SER A 96 -15.98 -13.55 -8.71
CA SER A 96 -16.78 -12.47 -9.32
C SER A 96 -17.52 -12.97 -10.56
N LEU A 97 -16.83 -13.69 -11.44
CA LEU A 97 -17.44 -14.33 -12.62
C LEU A 97 -18.52 -15.33 -12.24
N TRP A 98 -18.30 -16.13 -11.19
CA TRP A 98 -19.30 -17.08 -10.71
C TRP A 98 -20.56 -16.38 -10.18
N ILE A 99 -20.40 -15.30 -9.40
CA ILE A 99 -21.53 -14.50 -8.90
C ILE A 99 -22.31 -13.88 -10.07
N GLU A 100 -21.61 -13.35 -11.07
CA GLU A 100 -22.23 -12.78 -12.26
C GLU A 100 -23.02 -13.83 -13.05
N ASP A 101 -22.45 -15.01 -13.30
CA ASP A 101 -23.12 -16.13 -13.97
C ASP A 101 -24.39 -16.58 -13.21
N MET A 102 -24.32 -16.67 -11.88
CA MET A 102 -25.48 -16.98 -11.04
C MET A 102 -26.54 -15.88 -11.09
N SER A 103 -26.13 -14.61 -11.09
CA SER A 103 -27.06 -13.49 -11.20
C SER A 103 -27.81 -13.50 -12.54
N GLN A 104 -27.13 -13.79 -13.64
CA GLN A 104 -27.71 -13.85 -14.98
C GLN A 104 -28.69 -15.02 -15.10
N LYS A 105 -28.32 -16.21 -14.63
CA LYS A 105 -29.21 -17.37 -14.60
C LYS A 105 -30.48 -17.11 -13.78
N ARG A 106 -30.35 -16.43 -12.64
CA ARG A 106 -31.49 -16.04 -11.81
C ARG A 106 -32.41 -15.06 -12.53
N VAL A 107 -31.87 -14.07 -13.24
CA VAL A 107 -32.66 -13.13 -14.04
C VAL A 107 -33.38 -13.85 -15.19
N ILE A 108 -32.70 -14.74 -15.91
CA ILE A 108 -33.30 -15.53 -16.99
C ILE A 108 -34.45 -16.40 -16.48
N GLN A 109 -34.28 -17.04 -15.32
CA GLN A 109 -35.32 -17.85 -14.71
C GLN A 109 -36.56 -17.01 -14.32
N LEU A 110 -36.36 -15.79 -13.81
CA LEU A 110 -37.45 -14.88 -13.47
C LEU A 110 -38.23 -14.44 -14.72
N LEU A 111 -37.55 -14.14 -15.84
CA LEU A 111 -38.21 -13.75 -17.08
C LEU A 111 -39.07 -14.87 -17.68
N ARG A 112 -38.58 -16.12 -17.68
CA ARG A 112 -39.36 -17.29 -18.14
C ARG A 112 -40.63 -17.51 -17.33
N ASN A 113 -40.59 -17.26 -16.02
CA ASN A 113 -41.74 -17.43 -15.15
C ASN A 113 -42.83 -16.36 -15.36
N ILE A 114 -42.49 -15.21 -15.96
CA ILE A 114 -43.45 -14.15 -16.31
C ILE A 114 -44.13 -14.45 -17.65
N GLU A 115 -43.41 -15.01 -18.63
CA GLU A 115 -43.98 -15.37 -19.95
C GLU A 115 -44.92 -16.59 -19.91
N THR A 116 -44.88 -17.36 -18.81
CA THR A 116 -45.66 -18.59 -18.63
C THR A 116 -46.87 -18.43 -17.71
N SER A 117 -47.16 -17.22 -17.24
CA SER A 117 -48.31 -16.89 -16.38
C SER A 117 -49.32 -15.98 -17.09
#